data_AF-A0A7C5VBN6-F1
#
_entry.id   AF-A0A7C5VBN6-F1
#
_cell.length_a   1.000
_cell.length_b   1.000
_cell.length_c   1.000
_cell.angle_alpha   90.00
_cell.angle_beta   90.00
_cell.angle_gamma   90.00
#
_symmetry.space_group_name_H-M   'P 1'
#
loop_
_entity.id
_entity.type
_entity.pdbx_description
1 polymer ?
#
loop_
_entity_poly.entity_id
_entity_poly.type
_entity_poly.pdbx_seq_one_letter_code
_entity_poly.pdbx_strand_id
1 'polypeptide(L)'
;MPAAPANVLQAIEIADYNYGNMHDYSNLDYGLLHLTAAAEYALTSNVALTVDLNYYDLKDNQGWVYGVESGTFYVIRTGIRLLNLGR
;
A
#
# COMPACT_ATOMS: atom_id res chain seq x y z
N MET A 1 -23.98 -39.48 4.16
CA MET A 1 -23.75 -38.13 4.71
C MET A 1 -25.09 -37.61 5.22
N PRO A 2 -25.18 -37.04 6.43
CA PRO A 2 -26.45 -36.49 6.93
C PRO A 2 -26.89 -35.30 6.09
N ALA A 3 -28.21 -35.13 5.93
CA ALA A 3 -28.78 -33.98 5.22
C ALA A 3 -28.53 -32.69 6.01
N ALA A 4 -28.17 -31.62 5.30
CA ALA A 4 -27.97 -30.32 5.92
C ALA A 4 -29.31 -29.79 6.49
N PRO A 5 -29.30 -29.15 7.68
CA PRO A 5 -30.48 -28.52 8.26
C PRO A 5 -31.12 -27.48 7.31
N ALA A 6 -32.45 -27.40 7.30
CA ALA A 6 -33.20 -26.54 6.37
C ALA A 6 -32.83 -25.05 6.48
N ASN A 7 -32.45 -24.57 7.65
CA ASN A 7 -31.99 -23.19 7.87
C ASN A 7 -30.65 -22.90 7.18
N VAL A 8 -29.79 -23.91 7.03
CA VAL A 8 -28.52 -23.76 6.30
C VAL A 8 -28.78 -23.70 4.80
N LEU A 9 -29.67 -24.56 4.30
CA LEU A 9 -30.07 -24.56 2.89
C LEU A 9 -30.73 -23.24 2.49
N GLN A 10 -31.61 -22.71 3.35
CA GLN A 10 -32.28 -21.42 3.11
C GLN A 10 -31.31 -20.23 3.17
N ALA A 11 -30.29 -20.27 4.05
CA ALA A 11 -29.26 -19.24 4.09
C ALA A 11 -28.36 -19.25 2.84
N ILE A 12 -28.09 -20.43 2.29
CA ILE A 12 -27.34 -20.60 1.03
C ILE A 12 -28.20 -20.13 -0.16
N GLU A 13 -29.50 -20.41 -0.16
CA GLU A 13 -30.42 -20.03 -1.23
C GLU A 13 -30.71 -18.52 -1.27
N ILE A 14 -30.66 -17.86 -0.11
CA ILE A 14 -30.78 -16.38 0.02
C ILE A 14 -29.45 -15.68 -0.26
N ALA A 15 -28.31 -16.37 -0.14
CA ALA A 15 -27.01 -15.82 -0.48
C ALA A 15 -26.93 -15.62 -2.00
N ASP A 16 -27.02 -14.37 -2.42
CA ASP A 16 -26.85 -13.96 -3.82
C ASP A 16 -25.38 -14.17 -4.24
N TYR A 17 -25.08 -15.36 -4.76
CA TYR A 17 -23.78 -15.73 -5.33
C TYR A 17 -23.67 -15.25 -6.79
N ASN A 18 -24.08 -14.03 -7.09
CA ASN A 18 -23.84 -13.43 -8.39
C ASN A 18 -22.34 -13.13 -8.56
N TYR A 19 -21.61 -14.08 -9.12
CA TYR A 19 -20.18 -14.01 -9.39
C TYR A 19 -19.82 -13.06 -10.55
N GLY A 20 -20.78 -12.48 -11.26
CA GLY A 20 -20.53 -11.56 -12.36
C GLY A 20 -19.70 -10.34 -11.95
N ASN A 21 -19.94 -9.81 -10.74
CA ASN A 21 -19.24 -8.65 -10.20
C ASN A 21 -17.87 -9.00 -9.59
N MET A 22 -17.52 -10.29 -9.43
CA MET A 22 -16.18 -10.66 -8.93
C MET A 22 -15.06 -10.30 -9.92
N HIS A 23 -15.38 -10.24 -11.21
CA HIS A 23 -14.43 -9.84 -12.24
C HIS A 23 -14.13 -8.34 -12.20
N ASP A 24 -15.08 -7.52 -11.77
CA ASP A 24 -14.92 -6.06 -11.67
C ASP A 24 -13.89 -5.68 -10.58
N TYR A 25 -13.81 -6.46 -9.49
CA TYR A 25 -12.80 -6.28 -8.44
C TYR A 25 -11.37 -6.62 -8.89
N SER A 26 -11.19 -7.30 -10.02
CA SER A 26 -9.86 -7.72 -10.51
C SER A 26 -9.28 -6.79 -11.58
N ASN A 27 -10.05 -5.80 -12.02
CA ASN A 27 -9.68 -4.87 -13.10
C ASN A 27 -9.32 -3.47 -12.57
N LEU A 28 -8.83 -3.40 -11.34
CA LEU A 28 -8.53 -2.15 -10.63
C LEU A 28 -7.35 -1.42 -11.28
N ASP A 29 -7.52 -0.13 -11.52
CA ASP A 29 -6.50 0.77 -12.08
C ASP A 29 -6.08 1.79 -11.03
N TYR A 30 -4.78 1.82 -10.73
CA TYR A 30 -4.22 2.69 -9.69
C TYR A 30 -3.15 3.61 -10.26
N GLY A 31 -3.24 4.89 -9.90
CA GLY A 31 -2.16 5.85 -10.06
C GLY A 31 -1.24 5.84 -8.84
N LEU A 32 0.06 5.61 -9.05
CA LEU A 32 1.09 5.77 -8.01
C LEU A 32 1.95 7.00 -8.30
N LEU A 33 1.95 7.96 -7.38
CA LEU A 33 2.93 9.06 -7.35
C LEU A 33 3.95 8.77 -6.26
N HIS A 34 5.23 8.76 -6.64
CA HIS A 34 6.34 8.59 -5.71
C HIS A 34 7.36 9.72 -5.89
N LEU A 35 7.58 10.49 -4.83
CA LEU A 35 8.56 11.58 -4.79
C LEU A 35 9.64 11.27 -3.75
N THR A 36 10.89 11.49 -4.13
CA THR A 36 12.06 11.29 -3.25
C THR A 36 12.93 12.53 -3.22
N ALA A 37 13.40 12.86 -2.02
CA ALA A 37 14.38 13.90 -1.79
C ALA A 37 15.37 13.44 -0.74
N ALA A 38 16.67 13.61 -1.01
CA ALA A 38 17.74 13.22 -0.11
C ALA A 38 18.71 14.39 0.07
N ALA A 39 19.18 14.57 1.30
CA ALA A 39 20.18 15.57 1.65
C ALA A 39 21.24 14.96 2.56
N GLU A 40 22.47 15.40 2.37
CA GLU A 40 23.59 15.02 3.22
C GLU A 40 24.32 16.28 3.67
N TYR A 41 24.67 16.33 4.95
CA TYR A 41 25.45 17.41 5.53
C TYR A 41 26.68 16.85 6.25
N ALA A 42 27.86 17.24 5.78
CA ALA A 42 29.12 16.86 6.42
C ALA A 42 29.27 17.61 7.76
N LEU A 43 29.17 16.87 8.87
CA LEU A 43 29.39 17.39 10.21
C LEU A 43 30.89 17.54 10.50
N THR A 44 31.69 16.59 10.01
CA THR A 44 33.15 16.59 10.07
C THR A 44 33.72 15.93 8.82
N SER A 45 35.03 15.89 8.67
CA SER A 45 35.70 15.20 7.55
C SER A 45 35.36 13.70 7.46
N ASN A 46 34.86 13.10 8.54
CA ASN A 46 34.61 11.65 8.62
C ASN A 46 33.15 11.30 8.95
N VAL A 47 32.29 12.27 9.19
CA VAL A 47 30.91 12.06 9.66
C VAL A 47 29.97 12.97 8.89
N ALA A 48 28.91 12.39 8.34
CA ALA A 48 27.81 13.12 7.72
C ALA A 48 26.48 12.76 8.36
N LEU A 49 25.58 13.75 8.43
CA LEU A 49 24.16 13.57 8.70
C LEU A 49 23.43 13.35 7.37
N THR A 50 22.56 12.34 7.30
CA THR A 50 21.73 12.06 6.15
C THR A 50 20.26 12.26 6.49
N VAL A 51 19.49 12.80 5.55
CA VAL A 51 18.04 12.92 5.62
C VAL A 51 17.45 12.48 4.29
N ASP A 52 16.58 11.48 4.32
CA ASP A 52 15.80 11.03 3.17
C ASP A 52 14.30 11.24 3.45
N LEU A 53 13.63 11.85 2.48
CA LEU A 53 12.19 12.07 2.49
C LEU A 53 11.60 11.34 1.30
N ASN A 54 10.63 10.46 1.57
CA ASN A 54 9.89 9.74 0.54
C ASN A 54 8.42 10.02 0.75
N TYR A 55 7.72 10.37 -0.31
CA TYR A 55 6.28 10.60 -0.31
C TYR A 55 5.65 9.66 -1.33
N TYR A 56 4.63 8.94 -0.88
CA TYR A 56 3.90 7.97 -1.67
C TYR A 56 2.42 8.34 -1.63
N ASP A 57 1.82 8.45 -2.80
CA ASP A 57 0.39 8.64 -2.96
C ASP A 57 -0.15 7.63 -3.97
N LEU A 58 -1.09 6.81 -3.50
CA LEU A 58 -1.83 5.86 -4.31
C LEU A 58 -3.25 6.39 -4.49
N LYS A 59 -3.66 6.57 -5.74
CA LYS A 59 -5.02 6.92 -6.11
C LYS A 59 -5.66 5.76 -6.84
N ASP A 60 -6.84 5.40 -6.36
CA ASP A 60 -7.76 4.53 -7.06
C ASP A 60 -8.49 5.36 -8.12
N ASN A 61 -8.36 4.95 -9.39
CA ASN A 61 -8.96 5.65 -10.51
C ASN A 61 -10.34 5.11 -10.89
N GLN A 62 -10.87 4.11 -10.15
CA GLN A 62 -12.16 3.47 -10.46
C GLN A 62 -13.26 3.83 -9.45
N GLY A 63 -14.44 4.18 -9.96
CA GLY A 63 -15.56 4.70 -9.15
C GLY A 63 -16.43 3.65 -8.45
N TRP A 64 -16.14 2.36 -8.63
CA TRP A 64 -16.98 1.24 -8.16
C TRP A 64 -16.31 0.35 -7.11
N VAL A 65 -15.13 0.72 -6.62
CA VAL A 65 -14.42 -0.05 -5.60
C VAL A 65 -15.16 0.09 -4.27
N TYR A 66 -15.55 -1.04 -3.69
CA TYR A 66 -16.21 -1.10 -2.38
C TYR A 66 -15.17 -0.86 -1.27
N GLY A 67 -14.67 0.36 -1.13
CA GLY A 67 -13.71 0.74 -0.09
C GLY A 67 -12.93 2.01 -0.42
N VAL A 68 -12.29 2.61 0.58
CA VAL A 68 -11.28 3.66 0.36
C VAL A 68 -9.94 2.96 0.21
N GLU A 69 -9.54 2.65 -1.02
CA GLU A 69 -8.26 2.00 -1.34
C GLU A 69 -7.16 3.01 -1.72
N SER A 70 -7.51 4.30 -1.80
CA SER A 70 -6.56 5.39 -1.94
C SER A 70 -5.85 5.66 -0.61
N GLY A 71 -4.53 5.88 -0.66
CA GLY A 71 -3.73 6.08 0.54
C GLY A 71 -2.50 6.91 0.27
N THR A 72 -2.14 7.72 1.26
CA THR A 72 -0.91 8.52 1.24
C THR A 72 -0.07 8.16 2.46
N PHE A 73 1.22 7.94 2.26
CA PHE A 73 2.16 7.85 3.37
C PHE A 73 3.48 8.52 3.03
N TYR A 74 4.21 8.91 4.07
CA TYR A 74 5.55 9.45 3.92
C TYR A 74 6.52 8.71 4.84
N VAL A 75 7.76 8.61 4.39
CA VAL A 75 8.86 8.01 5.13
C VAL A 75 9.97 9.03 5.26
N ILE A 76 10.26 9.39 6.51
CA ILE A 76 11.41 10.21 6.87
C ILE A 76 12.46 9.27 7.45
N ARG A 77 13.64 9.25 6.85
CA ARG A 77 14.79 8.52 7.36
C ARG A 77 15.90 9.50 7.68
N THR A 78 16.42 9.43 8.89
CA THR A 78 17.61 10.17 9.30
C THR A 78 18.70 9.19 9.67
N GLY A 79 19.95 9.57 9.44
CA GLY A 79 21.07 8.68 9.66
C GLY A 79 22.39 9.42 9.86
N ILE A 80 23.36 8.69 10.40
CA ILE A 80 24.75 9.13 10.49
C ILE A 80 25.56 8.23 9.57
N ARG A 81 26.26 8.80 8.60
CA ARG A 81 27.18 8.08 7.71
C ARG A 81 28.61 8.37 8.11
N LEU A 82 29.42 7.32 8.21
CA LEU A 82 30.87 7.42 8.37
C LEU A 82 31.49 7.51 6.97
N LEU A 83 32.09 8.65 6.65
CA LEU A 83 32.64 8.95 5.32
C LEU A 83 34.00 8.29 5.07
N ASN A 84 34.77 8.03 6.13
CA ASN A 84 36.12 7.48 6.06
C ASN A 84 36.27 6.25 6.97
N LEU A 85 35.75 5.10 6.53
CA LEU A 85 36.02 3.79 7.14
C LEU A 85 36.96 2.90 6.30
N GLY A 86 37.61 3.47 5.29
CA GLY A 86 38.62 2.78 4.47
C GLY A 86 39.85 3.67 4.33
N ARG A 87 41.02 3.07 4.56
CA ARG A 87 42.34 3.60 4.25
C ARG A 87 42.44 4.13 2.83
#